data_AF-A0A2L2YWF3-F1
#
_entry.id   AF-A0A2L2YWF3-F1
#
_cell.length_a   1.000
_cell.length_b   1.000
_cell.length_c   1.000
_cell.angle_alpha   90.00
_cell.angle_beta   90.00
_cell.angle_gamma   90.00
#
_symmetry.space_group_name_H-M   'P 1'
#
loop_
_entity.id
_entity.type
_entity.pdbx_description
1 polymer ?
#
loop_
_entity_poly.entity_id
_entity_poly.type
_entity_poly.pdbx_seq_one_letter_code
_entity_poly.pdbx_strand_id
1 'polypeptide(L)'
;DKQILPSPTITSICCVCTGLSCLGLLYINNYLFLMFVEFLLPLFFGSNLILQITLIHEYMPPEKRSMAMVCKTMLYAPLSFSLSPMIGYFREEHGSYDGVMYTLTGISFFSG
;
A
#
# COMPACT_ATOMS: atom_id res chain seq x y z
N ASP A 1 23.93 19.65 -1.55
CA ASP A 1 22.55 19.11 -1.43
C ASP A 1 22.35 17.78 -2.15
N LYS A 2 23.26 16.80 -1.98
CA LYS A 2 23.25 15.52 -2.71
C LYS A 2 23.51 14.34 -1.76
N GLN A 3 22.67 14.17 -0.74
CA GLN A 3 22.73 13.04 0.19
C GLN A 3 21.37 12.47 0.59
N ILE A 4 20.29 12.83 -0.12
CA ILE A 4 18.97 12.23 0.07
C ILE A 4 18.88 11.05 -0.90
N LEU A 5 18.52 9.87 -0.40
CA LEU A 5 18.34 8.66 -1.19
C LEU A 5 17.51 8.93 -2.46
N PRO A 6 17.77 8.23 -3.58
CA PRO A 6 16.99 8.43 -4.79
C PRO A 6 15.50 8.16 -4.51
N SER A 7 14.63 9.04 -5.04
CA SER A 7 13.16 8.97 -4.97
C SER A 7 12.59 7.54 -5.10
N PRO A 8 13.05 6.68 -6.04
CA PRO A 8 12.54 5.31 -6.15
C PRO A 8 12.89 4.43 -4.95
N THR A 9 14.08 4.59 -4.35
CA THR A 9 14.48 3.80 -3.17
C THR A 9 13.67 4.19 -1.94
N ILE A 10 13.36 5.48 -1.76
CA ILE A 10 12.50 5.94 -0.66
C ILE A 10 11.08 5.39 -0.84
N THR A 11 10.58 5.37 -2.08
CA THR A 11 9.25 4.82 -2.40
C THR A 11 9.17 3.32 -2.13
N SER A 12 10.20 2.57 -2.51
CA SER A 12 10.33 1.13 -2.21
C SER A 12 10.29 0.85 -0.70
N ILE A 13 11.09 1.59 0.08
CA ILE A 13 11.11 1.48 1.55
C ILE A 13 9.73 1.79 2.14
N CYS A 14 9.08 2.87 1.67
CA CYS A 14 7.74 3.22 2.13
C CYS A 14 6.71 2.13 1.78
N CYS A 15 6.78 1.51 0.60
CA CYS A 15 5.94 0.35 0.23
C CYS A 15 6.13 -0.84 1.18
N VAL A 16 7.38 -1.20 1.48
CA VAL A 16 7.70 -2.27 2.43
C VAL A 16 7.17 -1.95 3.83
N CYS A 17 7.34 -0.70 4.30
CA CYS A 17 6.81 -0.25 5.59
C CYS A 17 5.27 -0.27 5.65
N THR A 18 4.58 0.08 4.55
CA THR A 18 3.12 -0.07 4.45
C THR A 18 2.71 -1.54 4.58
N GLY A 19 3.39 -2.46 3.87
CA GLY A 19 3.15 -3.89 3.98
C GLY A 19 3.37 -4.43 5.41
N LEU A 20 4.48 -4.05 6.05
CA LEU A 20 4.76 -4.42 7.44
C LEU A 20 3.70 -3.88 8.42
N SER A 21 3.20 -2.66 8.18
CA SER A 21 2.10 -2.09 8.98
C SER A 21 0.81 -2.91 8.81
N CYS A 22 0.51 -3.37 7.60
CA CYS A 22 -0.62 -4.28 7.34
C CYS A 22 -0.46 -5.63 8.05
N LEU A 23 0.74 -6.21 8.13
CA LEU A 23 0.97 -7.40 8.97
C LEU A 23 0.74 -7.11 10.44
N GLY A 24 1.12 -5.91 10.90
CA GLY A 24 0.86 -5.47 12.27
C GLY A 24 -0.61 -5.61 12.66
N LEU A 25 -1.53 -5.38 11.72
CA LEU A 25 -2.98 -5.52 11.94
C LEU A 25 -3.41 -6.96 12.29
N LEU A 26 -2.69 -7.98 11.82
CA LEU A 26 -3.00 -9.39 12.11
C LEU A 26 -2.71 -9.78 13.55
N TYR A 27 -1.69 -9.17 14.15
CA TYR A 27 -1.20 -9.53 15.49
C TYR A 27 -1.70 -8.58 16.57
N ILE A 28 -2.78 -7.84 16.29
CA ILE A 28 -3.35 -6.90 17.24
C ILE A 28 -4.00 -7.64 18.39
N ASN A 29 -3.34 -7.57 19.54
CA ASN A 29 -3.84 -8.11 20.81
C ASN A 29 -4.21 -7.00 21.82
N ASN A 30 -3.83 -5.75 21.55
CA ASN A 30 -4.01 -4.62 22.47
C ASN A 30 -4.43 -3.35 21.72
N TYR A 31 -5.27 -2.53 22.35
CA TYR A 31 -5.76 -1.27 21.77
C TYR A 31 -4.64 -0.25 21.49
N LEU A 32 -3.61 -0.18 22.35
CA LEU A 32 -2.45 0.68 22.12
C LEU A 32 -1.67 0.27 20.85
N PHE A 33 -1.57 -1.03 20.59
CA PHE A 33 -0.90 -1.53 19.39
C PHE A 33 -1.75 -1.24 18.14
N LEU A 34 -3.07 -1.36 18.22
CA LEU A 34 -3.99 -0.92 17.17
C LEU A 34 -3.79 0.56 16.82
N MET A 35 -3.80 1.45 17.82
CA MET A 35 -3.61 2.88 17.58
C MET A 35 -2.26 3.19 16.93
N PHE A 36 -1.20 2.48 17.33
CA PHE A 36 0.13 2.65 16.76
C PHE A 36 0.18 2.22 15.28
N VAL A 37 -0.41 1.07 14.95
CA VAL A 37 -0.44 0.56 13.57
C VAL A 37 -1.33 1.45 12.68
N GLU A 38 -2.50 1.87 13.18
CA GLU A 38 -3.41 2.81 12.51
C GLU A 38 -2.80 4.21 12.31
N PHE A 39 -1.79 4.60 13.09
CA PHE A 39 -1.04 5.82 12.84
C PHE A 39 0.02 5.63 11.74
N LEU A 40 0.75 4.51 11.77
CA LEU A 40 1.82 4.22 10.81
C LEU A 40 1.30 3.95 9.40
N LEU A 41 0.18 3.22 9.29
CA LEU A 41 -0.40 2.82 8.02
C LEU A 41 -0.71 4.02 7.08
N PRO A 42 -1.52 5.02 7.49
CA PRO A 42 -1.79 6.18 6.66
C PRO A 42 -0.57 7.07 6.46
N LEU A 43 0.38 7.10 7.40
CA LEU A 43 1.63 7.86 7.26
C LEU A 43 2.47 7.35 6.09
N PHE A 44 2.71 6.04 6.02
CA PHE A 44 3.49 5.44 4.93
C PHE A 44 2.70 5.40 3.63
N PHE A 45 1.40 5.10 3.68
CA PHE A 45 0.53 5.11 2.51
C PHE A 45 0.42 6.52 1.88
N GLY A 46 0.22 7.55 2.69
CA GLY A 46 0.19 8.95 2.25
C GLY A 46 1.53 9.38 1.65
N SER A 47 2.64 8.98 2.27
CA SER A 47 3.99 9.24 1.75
C SER A 47 4.21 8.59 0.38
N ASN A 48 3.78 7.35 0.20
CA ASN A 48 3.82 6.65 -1.10
C ASN A 48 3.02 7.38 -2.18
N LEU A 49 1.83 7.90 -1.86
CA LEU A 49 1.03 8.66 -2.81
C LEU A 49 1.75 9.92 -3.30
N ILE A 50 2.42 10.64 -2.41
CA ILE A 50 3.18 11.85 -2.75
C ILE A 50 4.41 11.48 -3.58
N LEU A 51 5.17 10.47 -3.16
CA LEU A 51 6.38 10.05 -3.86
C LEU A 51 6.09 9.54 -5.27
N GLN A 52 4.98 8.82 -5.47
CA GLN A 52 4.56 8.39 -6.81
C GLN A 52 4.25 9.56 -7.75
N ILE A 53 3.68 10.67 -7.24
CA ILE A 53 3.45 11.88 -8.04
C ILE A 53 4.79 12.46 -8.48
N THR A 54 5.76 12.57 -7.55
CA THR A 54 7.11 13.06 -7.83
C THR A 54 7.81 12.18 -8.87
N LEU A 55 7.72 10.85 -8.74
CA LEU A 55 8.30 9.90 -9.71
C LEU A 55 7.68 10.08 -11.10
N ILE A 56 6.36 10.23 -11.21
CA ILE A 56 5.72 10.48 -12.52
C ILE A 56 6.21 11.79 -13.11
N HIS A 57 6.39 12.84 -12.31
CA HIS A 57 6.94 14.10 -12.79
C HIS A 57 8.41 13.98 -13.22
N GLU A 58 9.22 13.17 -12.54
CA GLU A 58 10.64 12.99 -12.82
C GLU A 58 10.89 12.11 -14.06
N TYR A 59 10.12 11.03 -14.23
CA TYR A 59 10.37 10.00 -15.26
C TYR A 59 9.48 10.10 -16.50
N MET A 60 8.33 10.81 -16.45
CA MET A 60 7.43 10.95 -17.61
C MET A 60 7.50 12.34 -18.26
N PRO A 61 7.48 12.41 -19.61
CA PRO A 61 7.37 13.66 -20.33
C PRO A 61 6.03 14.36 -20.01
N PRO A 62 5.98 15.70 -20.01
CA PRO A 62 4.85 16.48 -19.49
C PRO A 62 3.51 16.10 -20.15
N GLU A 63 3.53 15.80 -21.44
CA GLU A 63 2.36 15.39 -22.24
C GLU A 63 1.72 14.08 -21.76
N LYS A 64 2.52 13.18 -21.15
CA LYS A 64 2.08 11.85 -20.70
C LYS A 64 1.80 11.77 -19.20
N ARG A 65 2.11 12.81 -18.42
CA ARG A 65 1.98 12.80 -16.95
C ARG A 65 0.54 12.62 -16.47
N SER A 66 -0.42 13.28 -17.11
CA SER A 66 -1.85 13.16 -16.77
C SER A 66 -2.34 11.72 -16.96
N MET A 67 -2.00 11.10 -18.08
CA MET A 67 -2.36 9.72 -18.37
C MET A 67 -1.69 8.75 -17.39
N ALA A 68 -0.40 8.92 -17.10
CA ALA A 68 0.32 8.11 -16.12
C ALA A 68 -0.30 8.20 -14.72
N MET A 69 -0.77 9.39 -14.32
CA MET A 69 -1.48 9.60 -13.05
C MET A 69 -2.80 8.84 -12.98
N VAL A 70 -3.54 8.72 -14.08
CA VAL A 70 -4.78 7.94 -14.12
C VAL A 70 -4.49 6.44 -14.15
N CYS A 71 -3.51 6.01 -14.95
CA CYS A 71 -3.12 4.60 -15.06
C CYS A 71 -2.73 4.00 -13.71
N LYS A 72 -2.05 4.78 -12.84
CA LYS A 72 -1.63 4.30 -11.51
C LYS A 72 -2.83 3.93 -10.60
N THR A 73 -3.99 4.55 -10.80
CA THR A 73 -5.21 4.28 -10.01
C THR A 73 -6.20 3.36 -10.73
N MET A 74 -5.95 2.99 -11.98
CA MET A 74 -6.94 2.29 -12.81
C MET A 74 -7.32 0.92 -12.23
N LEU A 75 -6.37 0.20 -11.63
CA LEU A 75 -6.63 -1.09 -10.98
C LEU A 75 -7.33 -0.97 -9.62
N TYR A 76 -7.32 0.22 -9.00
CA TYR A 76 -7.95 0.42 -7.69
C TYR A 76 -9.48 0.26 -7.76
N ALA A 77 -10.11 0.80 -8.80
CA ALA A 77 -11.56 0.73 -8.97
C ALA A 77 -12.10 -0.72 -9.07
N PRO A 78 -11.63 -1.59 -9.99
CA PRO A 78 -12.11 -2.96 -10.08
C PRO A 78 -11.78 -3.78 -8.83
N LEU A 79 -10.59 -3.59 -8.23
CA LEU A 79 -10.23 -4.29 -6.99
C LEU A 79 -11.13 -3.86 -5.82
N SER A 80 -11.54 -2.60 -5.75
CA SER A 80 -12.45 -2.10 -4.72
C SER A 80 -13.81 -2.79 -4.78
N PHE A 81 -14.32 -3.10 -5.98
CA PHE A 81 -15.56 -3.88 -6.12
C PHE A 81 -15.42 -5.32 -5.62
N SER A 82 -14.23 -5.92 -5.74
CA SER A 82 -13.97 -7.25 -5.20
C SER A 82 -13.79 -7.30 -3.68
N LEU A 83 -13.58 -6.17 -2.99
CA LEU A 83 -13.39 -6.17 -1.53
C LEU A 83 -14.61 -6.71 -0.78
N SER A 84 -15.82 -6.26 -1.13
CA SER A 84 -17.06 -6.72 -0.47
C SER A 84 -17.29 -8.23 -0.56
N PRO A 85 -17.25 -8.88 -1.74
CA PRO A 85 -17.39 -10.33 -1.82
C PRO A 85 -16.22 -11.07 -1.18
N MET A 86 -15.00 -10.53 -1.22
CA MET A 86 -13.84 -11.12 -0.56
C MET A 86 -14.01 -11.14 0.97
N ILE A 87 -14.51 -10.05 1.55
CA ILE A 87 -14.82 -9.95 2.99
C ILE A 87 -15.86 -11.01 3.39
N GLY A 88 -16.94 -11.14 2.63
CA GLY A 88 -17.97 -12.16 2.89
C GLY A 88 -17.43 -13.59 2.76
N TYR A 89 -16.79 -13.90 1.64
CA TYR A 89 -16.27 -15.25 1.35
C TYR A 89 -15.26 -15.74 2.39
N PHE A 90 -14.23 -14.96 2.71
CA PHE A 90 -13.19 -15.40 3.63
C PHE A 90 -13.64 -15.41 5.10
N ARG A 91 -14.61 -14.56 5.48
CA ARG A 91 -15.16 -14.57 6.85
C ARG A 91 -16.16 -15.69 7.08
N GLU A 92 -17.03 -15.95 6.11
CA GLU A 92 -18.12 -16.91 6.25
C GLU A 92 -17.68 -18.34 5.92
N GLU A 93 -16.88 -18.56 4.88
CA GLU A 93 -16.43 -19.92 4.50
C GLU A 93 -15.17 -20.36 5.26
N HIS A 94 -14.21 -19.47 5.49
CA HIS A 94 -12.91 -19.81 6.09
C HIS A 94 -12.76 -19.39 7.56
N GLY A 95 -13.64 -18.51 8.06
CA GLY A 95 -13.62 -18.04 9.45
C GLY A 95 -12.40 -17.18 9.85
N SER A 96 -11.48 -16.90 8.93
CA SER A 96 -10.26 -16.12 9.18
C SER A 96 -9.80 -15.37 7.92
N TYR A 97 -9.27 -14.17 8.12
CA TYR A 97 -8.67 -13.33 7.09
C TYR A 97 -7.15 -13.48 6.97
N ASP A 98 -6.55 -14.32 7.82
CA ASP A 98 -5.10 -14.38 7.97
C ASP A 98 -4.41 -14.72 6.65
N GLY A 99 -4.94 -15.70 5.90
CA GLY A 99 -4.39 -16.10 4.60
C GLY A 99 -4.40 -15.00 3.55
N VAL A 100 -5.46 -14.19 3.51
CA VAL A 100 -5.57 -13.05 2.58
C VAL A 100 -4.55 -11.97 2.95
N MET A 101 -4.41 -11.67 4.24
CA MET A 101 -3.48 -10.64 4.71
C MET A 101 -2.01 -11.06 4.56
N TYR A 102 -1.69 -12.35 4.76
CA TYR A 102 -0.34 -12.88 4.49
C TYR A 102 0.02 -12.80 3.01
N THR A 103 -0.91 -13.17 2.12
CA THR A 103 -0.68 -13.11 0.67
C THR A 103 -0.55 -11.66 0.19
N LEU A 104 -1.43 -10.75 0.64
CA LEU A 104 -1.34 -9.32 0.30
C LEU A 104 -0.04 -8.69 0.78
N THR A 105 0.40 -9.03 1.99
CA THR A 105 1.67 -8.54 2.50
C THR A 105 2.84 -9.10 1.69
N GLY A 106 2.84 -10.40 1.41
CA GLY A 106 3.88 -11.01 0.58
C GLY A 106 4.03 -10.29 -0.76
N ILE A 107 2.91 -10.03 -1.45
CA ILE A 107 2.89 -9.26 -2.70
C ILE A 107 3.45 -7.85 -2.47
N SER A 108 3.01 -7.16 -1.42
CA SER A 108 3.47 -5.80 -1.10
C SER A 108 4.99 -5.73 -0.90
N PHE A 109 5.58 -6.74 -0.26
CA PHE A 109 7.02 -6.83 0.01
C PHE A 109 7.85 -7.03 -1.26
N PHE A 110 7.33 -7.78 -2.25
CA PHE A 110 7.99 -7.99 -3.54
C PHE A 110 7.71 -6.88 -4.57
N SER A 111 6.68 -6.07 -4.34
CA SER A 111 6.27 -4.98 -5.24
C SER A 111 6.96 -3.63 -4.98
N GLY A 112 7.58 -3.46 -3.81
CA GLY A 112 8.40 -2.30 -3.46
C GLY A 112 9.78 -2.39 -4.07
#